data_AF-A0A1X7F3C9-F1
#
_entry.id   AF-A0A1X7F3C9-F1
#
_cell.length_a   1.000
_cell.length_b   1.000
_cell.length_c   1.000
_cell.angle_alpha   90.00
_cell.angle_beta   90.00
_cell.angle_gamma   90.00
#
_symmetry.space_group_name_H-M   'P 1'
#
loop_
_entity.id
_entity.type
_entity.pdbx_description
1 polymer ?
#
loop_
_entity_poly.entity_id
_entity_poly.type
_entity_poly.pdbx_seq_one_letter_code
_entity_poly.pdbx_strand_id
1 'polypeptide(L)'
;MNSTLCRTLRKMLADGFDQYNGVIEQDVYERLGCSNPARAYWVCNWPILHCLGCNERCTPKSIEGFQIVLPTIKSEKKYDLSPYEMVSRKHLLRADEAAFCLNVKPRTVYKMAEEGKLNRHIELPFRVTAESVREQMEKVEI
;
A
#
# COMPACT_ATOMS: atom_id res chain seq x y z
N MET A 1 11.48 -9.67 17.81
CA MET A 1 10.51 -10.39 16.94
C MET A 1 11.16 -11.66 16.44
N ASN A 2 10.49 -12.80 16.60
CA ASN A 2 11.03 -14.12 16.22
C ASN A 2 11.07 -14.23 14.68
N SER A 3 12.19 -14.63 14.08
CA SER A 3 12.41 -14.59 12.61
C SER A 3 11.37 -15.38 11.82
N THR A 4 10.79 -16.42 12.43
CA THR A 4 9.70 -17.23 11.90
C THR A 4 8.39 -16.45 11.76
N LEU A 5 8.06 -15.56 12.72
CA LEU A 5 6.83 -14.75 12.68
C LEU A 5 6.83 -13.80 11.49
N CYS A 6 7.95 -13.11 11.25
CA CYS A 6 8.10 -12.19 10.13
C CYS A 6 7.94 -12.92 8.79
N ARG A 7 8.45 -14.15 8.68
CA ARG A 7 8.30 -14.97 7.49
C ARG A 7 6.85 -15.42 7.27
N THR A 8 6.17 -15.84 8.33
CA THR A 8 4.74 -16.22 8.27
C THR A 8 3.89 -15.03 7.88
N LEU A 9 4.07 -13.88 8.53
CA LEU A 9 3.32 -12.66 8.22
C LEU A 9 3.53 -12.25 6.76
N ARG A 10 4.76 -12.28 6.26
CA ARG A 10 5.07 -11.97 4.85
C ARG A 10 4.33 -12.88 3.87
N LYS A 11 4.23 -14.19 4.15
CA LYS A 11 3.47 -15.13 3.33
C LYS A 11 1.98 -14.81 3.37
N MET A 12 1.41 -14.62 4.57
CA MET A 12 -0.01 -14.31 4.72
C MET A 12 -0.40 -13.01 4.00
N LEU A 13 0.44 -11.97 4.08
CA LEU A 13 0.23 -10.72 3.33
C LEU A 13 0.28 -10.94 1.81
N ALA A 14 1.17 -11.81 1.33
CA ALA A 14 1.21 -12.19 -0.09
C ALA A 14 -0.03 -12.99 -0.52
N ASP A 15 -0.59 -13.78 0.39
CA ASP A 15 -1.81 -14.58 0.20
C ASP A 15 -3.10 -13.74 0.38
N GLY A 16 -2.98 -12.42 0.53
CA GLY A 16 -4.11 -11.48 0.58
C GLY A 16 -4.68 -11.22 1.97
N PHE A 17 -4.05 -11.71 3.04
CA PHE A 17 -4.42 -11.29 4.40
C PHE A 17 -4.01 -9.84 4.66
N ASP A 18 -4.76 -9.18 5.53
CA ASP A 18 -4.45 -7.85 6.05
C ASP A 18 -4.60 -7.84 7.58
N GLN A 19 -4.12 -6.78 8.22
CA GLN A 19 -4.35 -6.59 9.65
C GLN A 19 -5.85 -6.41 9.91
N TYR A 20 -6.39 -7.18 10.85
CA TYR A 20 -7.76 -7.02 11.31
C TYR A 20 -7.81 -5.86 12.31
N ASN A 21 -8.59 -4.83 11.99
CA ASN A 21 -8.69 -3.59 12.79
C ASN A 21 -10.09 -3.41 13.43
N GLY A 22 -10.92 -4.45 13.42
CA GLY A 22 -12.23 -4.43 14.07
C GLY A 22 -12.15 -4.68 15.57
N VAL A 23 -13.23 -4.35 16.27
CA VAL A 23 -13.44 -4.72 17.66
C VAL A 23 -13.70 -6.23 17.76
N ILE A 24 -13.08 -6.87 18.76
CA ILE A 24 -13.25 -8.29 19.07
C ILE A 24 -13.84 -8.38 20.46
N GLU A 25 -14.95 -9.09 20.61
CA GLU A 25 -15.59 -9.35 21.90
C GLU A 25 -14.69 -10.20 22.81
N GLN A 26 -14.79 -9.96 24.11
CA GLN A 26 -13.95 -10.64 25.11
C GLN A 26 -14.19 -12.16 25.14
N ASP A 27 -15.42 -12.59 24.87
CA ASP A 27 -15.85 -13.99 24.87
C ASP A 27 -15.09 -14.84 23.83
N VAL A 28 -14.65 -14.24 22.72
CA VAL A 28 -13.84 -14.88 21.68
C VAL A 28 -12.54 -15.40 22.28
N TYR A 29 -11.88 -14.59 23.10
CA TYR A 29 -10.63 -14.97 23.75
C TYR A 29 -10.84 -16.08 24.77
N GLU A 30 -11.96 -16.05 25.51
CA GLU A 30 -12.33 -17.08 26.49
C GLU A 30 -12.60 -18.42 25.80
N ARG A 31 -13.38 -18.43 24.71
CA ARG A 31 -13.66 -19.64 23.91
C ARG A 31 -12.40 -20.24 23.29
N LEU A 32 -11.43 -19.40 22.93
CA LEU A 32 -10.14 -19.84 22.39
C LEU A 32 -9.12 -20.21 23.49
N GLY A 33 -9.47 -20.06 24.77
CA GLY A 33 -8.55 -20.34 25.88
C GLY A 33 -7.35 -19.39 25.93
N CYS A 34 -7.49 -18.16 25.41
CA CYS A 34 -6.40 -17.21 25.30
C CYS A 34 -6.02 -16.62 26.67
N SER A 35 -4.82 -16.96 27.15
CA SER A 35 -4.31 -16.48 28.45
C SER A 35 -3.84 -15.02 28.44
N ASN A 36 -3.60 -14.42 27.28
CA ASN A 36 -3.13 -13.04 27.17
C ASN A 36 -3.69 -12.32 25.93
N PRO A 37 -4.93 -11.81 26.00
CA PRO A 37 -5.57 -11.08 24.89
C PRO A 37 -4.80 -9.83 24.44
N ALA A 38 -4.07 -9.17 25.35
CA ALA A 38 -3.29 -7.97 25.03
C ALA A 38 -2.13 -8.22 24.04
N ARG A 39 -1.72 -9.49 23.88
CA ARG A 39 -0.72 -9.89 22.88
C ARG A 39 -1.32 -10.40 21.58
N ALA A 40 -2.65 -10.46 21.47
CA ALA A 40 -3.31 -10.93 20.27
C ALA A 40 -2.98 -10.02 19.09
N TYR A 41 -2.68 -10.63 17.94
CA TYR A 41 -2.42 -9.91 16.71
C TYR A 41 -3.18 -10.60 15.60
N TRP A 42 -4.30 -10.02 15.20
CA TRP A 42 -5.22 -10.64 14.26
C TRP A 42 -4.95 -10.16 12.84
N VAL A 43 -4.91 -11.12 11.92
CA VAL A 43 -4.92 -10.88 10.48
C VAL A 43 -6.15 -11.55 9.86
N CYS A 44 -6.68 -10.98 8.80
CA CYS A 44 -7.86 -11.49 8.13
C CYS A 44 -7.73 -11.46 6.60
N ASN A 45 -8.27 -12.49 5.97
CA ASN A 45 -8.73 -12.47 4.59
C ASN A 45 -10.19 -12.88 4.65
N TRP A 46 -11.07 -11.90 4.81
CA TRP A 46 -12.45 -12.10 5.27
C TRP A 46 -13.17 -13.21 4.47
N PRO A 47 -13.82 -14.20 5.12
CA PRO A 47 -14.11 -14.29 6.57
C PRO A 47 -13.06 -15.05 7.40
N ILE A 48 -11.89 -15.37 6.85
CA ILE A 48 -10.85 -16.14 7.53
C ILE A 48 -10.05 -15.22 8.45
N LEU A 49 -10.00 -15.56 9.73
CA LEU A 49 -9.24 -14.84 10.78
C LEU A 49 -8.14 -15.73 11.34
N HIS A 50 -6.97 -15.16 11.60
CA HIS A 50 -5.84 -15.85 12.22
C HIS A 50 -5.16 -14.95 13.25
N CYS A 51 -4.89 -15.49 14.43
CA CYS A 51 -4.13 -14.80 15.48
C CYS A 51 -2.66 -15.20 15.44
N LEU A 52 -1.76 -14.22 15.48
CA LEU A 52 -0.31 -14.39 15.52
C LEU A 52 0.30 -14.01 16.89
N GLY A 53 -0.53 -13.81 17.91
CA GLY A 53 -0.09 -13.37 19.25
C GLY A 53 0.65 -14.44 20.05
N CYS A 54 0.32 -15.72 19.84
CA CYS A 54 0.93 -16.87 20.50
C CYS A 54 1.39 -17.94 19.48
N ASN A 55 2.04 -19.00 19.97
CA ASN A 55 2.53 -20.10 19.12
C ASN A 55 1.42 -21.04 18.64
N GLU A 56 0.24 -21.04 19.29
CA GLU A 56 -0.89 -21.89 18.90
C GLU A 56 -1.56 -21.44 17.59
N ARG A 57 -1.33 -20.18 17.17
CA ARG A 57 -1.84 -19.61 15.92
C ARG A 57 -3.35 -19.81 15.75
N CYS A 58 -4.11 -19.33 16.73
CA CYS A 58 -5.55 -19.57 16.81
C CYS A 58 -6.27 -19.16 15.52
N THR A 59 -7.12 -20.06 15.02
CA THR A 59 -7.96 -19.87 13.84
C THR A 59 -9.40 -20.20 14.24
N PRO A 60 -10.25 -19.21 14.53
CA PRO A 60 -11.63 -19.45 14.92
C PRO A 60 -12.41 -20.04 13.74
N LYS A 61 -13.35 -20.95 14.06
CA LYS A 61 -14.24 -21.57 13.07
C LYS A 61 -15.46 -20.71 12.73
N SER A 62 -15.79 -19.76 13.61
CA SER A 62 -16.91 -18.82 13.47
C SER A 62 -16.39 -17.39 13.59
N ILE A 63 -17.09 -16.46 12.94
CA ILE A 63 -16.84 -15.03 13.01
C ILE A 63 -17.68 -14.34 14.12
N GLU A 64 -18.44 -15.10 14.90
CA GLU A 64 -19.18 -14.55 16.05
C GLU A 64 -18.23 -13.88 17.04
N GLY A 65 -18.61 -12.69 17.51
CA GLY A 65 -17.80 -11.83 18.37
C GLY A 65 -16.72 -11.03 17.64
N PHE A 66 -16.61 -11.15 16.30
CA PHE A 66 -15.78 -10.27 15.48
C PHE A 66 -16.64 -9.21 14.82
N GLN A 67 -16.28 -7.94 14.99
CA GLN A 67 -16.90 -6.85 14.23
C GLN A 67 -16.70 -7.07 12.72
N ILE A 68 -17.78 -6.91 11.95
CA ILE A 68 -17.68 -6.87 10.49
C ILE A 68 -17.01 -5.55 10.10
N VAL A 69 -15.80 -5.65 9.56
CA VAL A 69 -15.05 -4.49 9.07
C VAL A 69 -15.35 -4.34 7.59
N LEU A 70 -15.86 -3.17 7.19
CA LEU A 70 -16.01 -2.85 5.78
C LEU A 70 -14.61 -2.85 5.13
N PRO A 71 -14.45 -3.44 3.93
CA PRO A 71 -13.18 -3.39 3.24
C PRO A 71 -12.80 -1.91 3.04
N THR A 72 -11.74 -1.47 3.71
CA THR A 72 -11.08 -0.22 3.36
C THR A 72 -10.61 -0.38 1.93
N ILE A 73 -11.15 0.43 1.02
CA ILE A 73 -10.70 0.50 -0.36
C ILE A 73 -9.19 0.78 -0.28
N LYS A 74 -8.37 -0.25 -0.47
CA LYS A 74 -6.93 -0.08 -0.62
C LYS A 74 -6.79 0.91 -1.75
N SER A 75 -6.18 2.07 -1.48
CA SER A 75 -6.04 3.13 -2.48
C SER A 75 -5.61 2.47 -3.79
N GLU A 76 -6.50 2.46 -4.77
CA GLU A 76 -6.22 1.80 -6.04
C GLU A 76 -4.89 2.38 -6.52
N LYS A 77 -3.95 1.51 -6.88
CA LYS A 77 -2.74 1.97 -7.55
C LYS A 77 -3.23 2.75 -8.76
N LYS A 78 -3.07 4.07 -8.76
CA LYS A 78 -3.59 4.94 -9.81
C LYS A 78 -3.08 4.53 -11.20
N TYR A 79 -1.96 3.81 -11.24
CA TYR A 79 -1.36 3.24 -12.43
C TYR A 79 -0.85 1.83 -12.14
N ASP A 80 -0.93 0.95 -13.13
CA ASP A 80 -0.36 -0.40 -13.10
C ASP A 80 1.16 -0.42 -13.35
N LEU A 81 1.72 0.70 -13.82
CA LEU A 81 3.14 0.87 -14.12
C LEU A 81 3.89 1.47 -12.93
N SER A 82 5.11 0.98 -12.66
CA SER A 82 6.04 1.68 -11.78
C SER A 82 6.51 3.01 -12.38
N PRO A 83 6.99 3.97 -11.57
CA PRO A 83 7.60 5.21 -12.06
C PRO A 83 8.65 5.00 -13.16
N TYR A 84 9.58 4.06 -12.97
CA TYR A 84 10.64 3.77 -13.94
C TYR A 84 10.09 3.17 -15.24
N GLU A 85 9.10 2.28 -15.15
CA GLU A 85 8.45 1.75 -16.36
C GLU A 85 7.67 2.83 -17.10
N MET A 86 7.06 3.76 -16.38
CA MET A 86 6.29 4.85 -16.95
C MET A 86 7.17 5.79 -17.78
N VAL A 87 8.33 6.22 -17.26
CA VAL A 87 9.29 7.05 -18.00
C VAL A 87 10.03 6.28 -19.10
N SER A 88 10.08 4.95 -19.03
CA SER A 88 10.75 4.12 -20.04
C SER A 88 9.86 3.82 -21.24
N ARG A 89 8.56 3.62 -21.02
CA ARG A 89 7.59 3.26 -22.07
C ARG A 89 6.95 4.46 -22.77
N LYS A 90 6.97 5.64 -22.16
CA LYS A 90 6.35 6.87 -22.71
C LYS A 90 7.41 7.91 -23.01
N HIS A 91 7.25 8.62 -24.13
CA HIS A 91 8.08 9.79 -24.46
C HIS A 91 7.55 11.09 -23.85
N LEU A 92 6.23 11.20 -23.72
CA LEU A 92 5.53 12.36 -23.15
C LEU A 92 4.64 11.91 -22.01
N LEU A 93 4.70 12.65 -20.90
CA LEU A 93 3.92 12.38 -19.69
C LEU A 93 2.93 13.50 -19.44
N ARG A 94 1.75 13.12 -18.96
CA ARG A 94 0.79 14.08 -18.40
C ARG A 94 1.28 14.61 -17.05
N ALA A 95 0.68 15.72 -16.59
CA ALA A 95 1.03 16.30 -15.28
C ALA A 95 0.77 15.33 -14.12
N ASP A 96 -0.28 14.50 -14.18
CA ASP A 96 -0.60 13.50 -13.16
C ASP A 96 0.33 12.28 -13.18
N GLU A 97 0.87 11.94 -14.36
CA GLU A 97 1.84 10.85 -14.54
C GLU A 97 3.24 11.28 -14.09
N ALA A 98 3.67 12.48 -14.48
CA ALA A 98 4.93 13.06 -14.02
C ALA A 98 4.92 13.31 -12.50
N ALA A 99 3.79 13.75 -11.95
CA ALA A 99 3.60 13.89 -10.50
C ALA A 99 3.76 12.57 -9.76
N PHE A 100 3.22 11.49 -10.33
CA PHE A 100 3.41 10.15 -9.80
C PHE A 100 4.86 9.69 -9.87
N CYS A 101 5.57 9.95 -10.97
CA CYS A 101 6.97 9.57 -11.12
C CYS A 101 7.90 10.30 -10.14
N LEU A 102 7.63 11.58 -9.88
CA LEU A 102 8.43 12.44 -9.00
C LEU A 102 7.94 12.43 -7.54
N ASN A 103 6.89 11.68 -7.23
CA ASN A 103 6.23 11.67 -5.91
C ASN A 103 5.84 13.07 -5.38
N VAL A 104 5.28 13.91 -6.26
CA VAL A 104 4.83 15.28 -5.94
C VAL A 104 3.36 15.48 -6.32
N LYS A 105 2.78 16.63 -5.95
CA LYS A 105 1.42 17.00 -6.39
C LYS A 105 1.45 17.51 -7.85
N PRO A 106 0.38 17.30 -8.66
CA PRO A 106 0.33 17.81 -10.03
C PRO A 106 0.59 19.30 -10.17
N ARG A 107 0.15 20.13 -9.22
CA ARG A 107 0.43 21.57 -9.19
C ARG A 107 1.93 21.89 -9.18
N THR A 108 2.72 21.07 -8.49
CA THR A 108 4.17 21.22 -8.43
C THR A 108 4.81 20.96 -9.79
N VAL A 109 4.26 20.03 -10.59
CA VAL A 109 4.76 19.73 -11.94
C VAL A 109 4.61 20.93 -12.87
N TYR A 110 3.46 21.61 -12.84
CA TYR A 110 3.27 22.85 -13.62
C TYR A 110 4.28 23.92 -13.22
N LYS A 111 4.48 24.11 -11.91
CA LYS A 111 5.48 25.05 -11.39
C LYS A 111 6.90 24.69 -11.83
N MET A 112 7.27 23.41 -11.78
CA MET A 112 8.59 22.94 -12.23
C MET A 112 8.80 23.15 -13.73
N ALA A 113 7.76 23.02 -14.54
CA ALA A 113 7.82 23.32 -15.96
C ALA A 113 7.96 24.83 -16.23
N GLU A 114 7.28 25.69 -15.47
CA GLU A 114 7.44 27.16 -15.53
C GLU A 114 8.84 27.60 -15.08
N GLU A 115 9.39 26.96 -14.04
CA GLU A 115 10.75 27.19 -13.54
C GLU A 115 11.85 26.62 -14.47
N GLY A 116 11.49 25.96 -15.58
CA GLY A 116 12.44 25.35 -16.52
C GLY A 116 13.13 24.08 -16.00
N LYS A 117 12.66 23.50 -14.90
CA LYS A 117 13.19 22.24 -14.33
C LYS A 117 12.69 21.00 -15.09
N LEU A 118 11.55 21.12 -15.76
CA LEU A 118 10.97 20.09 -16.60
C LEU A 118 10.73 20.65 -18.01
N ASN A 119 11.01 19.85 -19.02
CA ASN A 119 10.86 20.26 -20.42
C ASN A 119 9.40 20.08 -20.83
N ARG A 120 8.69 21.21 -20.98
CA ARG A 120 7.31 21.25 -21.47
C ARG A 120 7.27 21.03 -22.98
N HIS A 121 6.38 20.16 -23.43
CA HIS A 121 6.08 20.00 -24.85
C HIS A 121 5.29 21.21 -25.39
N ILE A 122 5.57 21.60 -26.64
CA ILE A 122 5.02 22.82 -27.24
C ILE A 122 3.51 22.70 -27.50
N GLU A 123 3.05 21.52 -27.92
CA GLU A 123 1.65 21.28 -28.24
C GLU A 123 0.80 21.08 -26.98
N LEU A 124 -0.42 21.60 -27.04
CA LEU A 124 -1.46 21.33 -26.05
C LEU A 124 -2.14 19.98 -26.35
N PRO A 125 -2.65 19.27 -25.33
CA PRO A 125 -2.69 19.62 -23.90
C PRO A 125 -1.33 19.49 -23.19
N PHE A 126 -1.15 20.14 -22.03
CA PHE A 126 0.13 20.17 -21.29
C PHE A 126 0.75 18.77 -21.13
N ARG A 127 1.98 18.62 -21.63
CA ARG A 127 2.83 17.43 -21.45
C ARG A 127 4.25 17.85 -21.09
N VAL A 128 4.95 16.97 -20.40
CA VAL A 128 6.39 17.08 -20.12
C VAL A 128 7.13 15.90 -20.73
N THR A 129 8.37 16.08 -21.13
CA THR A 129 9.17 14.99 -21.70
C THR A 129 9.60 14.01 -20.63
N ALA A 130 9.51 12.71 -20.92
CA ALA A 130 9.91 11.66 -19.99
C ALA A 130 11.39 11.70 -19.64
N GLU A 131 12.22 12.19 -20.56
CA GLU A 131 13.66 12.41 -20.33
C GLU A 131 13.89 13.43 -19.21
N SER A 132 13.25 14.60 -19.26
CA SER A 132 13.39 15.61 -18.20
C SER A 132 12.85 15.12 -16.85
N VAL A 133 11.80 14.30 -16.86
CA VAL A 133 11.28 13.67 -15.63
C VAL A 133 12.29 12.66 -15.08
N ARG A 134 12.90 11.83 -15.93
CA ARG A 134 13.92 10.85 -15.52
C ARG A 134 15.14 11.53 -14.89
N GLU A 135 15.65 12.59 -15.52
CA GLU A 135 16.75 13.38 -14.96
C GLU A 135 16.41 13.97 -13.58
N GLN A 136 15.16 14.40 -13.38
CA GLN A 136 14.72 14.92 -12.08
C GLN A 136 14.53 13.81 -11.04
N MET A 137 14.13 12.60 -11.46
CA MET A 137 14.08 11.44 -10.55
C MET A 137 15.48 11.12 -10.00
N GLU A 138 16.50 11.10 -10.86
CA GLU A 138 17.89 10.83 -10.47
C GLU A 138 18.45 11.89 -9.50
N LYS A 139 18.00 13.15 -9.59
CA LYS A 139 18.42 14.23 -8.68
C LYS A 139 17.80 14.13 -7.28
N VAL A 140 16.65 13.47 -7.14
CA VAL A 140 15.94 13.32 -5.85
C VAL A 140 16.46 12.11 -5.05
N GLU A 141 17.19 11.19 -5.70
CA GLU A 141 17.78 10.00 -5.07
C GLU A 141 19.15 10.26 -4.38
N ILE A 142 19.61 11.52 -4.32
CA ILE A 142 20.80 11.98 -3.57
C ILE A 142 20.36 12.71 -2.31
#